data_AF-X1QCV5-F1
#
_entry.id   AF-X1QCV5-F1
#
_cell.length_a   1.000
_cell.length_b   1.000
_cell.length_c   1.000
_cell.angle_alpha   90.00
_cell.angle_beta   90.00
_cell.angle_gamma   90.00
#
_symmetry.space_group_name_H-M   'P 1'
#
loop_
_entity.id
_entity.type
_entity.pdbx_description
1 polymer ?
#
loop_
_entity_poly.entity_id
_entity_poly.type
_entity_poly.pdbx_seq_one_letter_code
_entity_poly.pdbx_strand_id
1 'polypeptide(L)' 'MAQRDELYRRFGPILLEAVMLVILEHINVLRKEQGMPEITKQDLLDSLNNHLNELQPYAWMQEQ' A
#
# COMPACT_ATOMS: atom_id res chain seq x y z
N MET A 1 -8.29 -7.86 26.92
CA MET A 1 -7.39 -8.21 25.81
C MET A 1 -7.94 -7.51 24.58
N ALA A 2 -7.18 -6.63 23.92
CA ALA A 2 -7.66 -6.01 22.68
C ALA A 2 -7.92 -7.16 21.69
N GLN A 3 -9.17 -7.30 21.25
CA GLN A 3 -9.52 -8.33 20.28
C GLN A 3 -8.74 -8.04 18.99
N ARG A 4 -8.26 -9.09 18.33
CA ARG A 4 -7.46 -9.03 17.10
C ARG A 4 -7.98 -7.95 16.12
N ASP A 5 -9.29 -7.87 15.96
CA ASP A 5 -9.95 -6.97 15.01
C ASP A 5 -9.86 -5.48 15.44
N GLU A 6 -9.85 -5.20 16.74
CA GLU A 6 -9.65 -3.85 17.29
C GLU A 6 -8.20 -3.37 17.11
N LEU A 7 -7.24 -4.30 17.28
CA LEU A 7 -5.83 -4.08 16.97
C LEU A 7 -5.61 -3.79 15.48
N TYR A 8 -6.20 -4.60 14.60
CA TYR A 8 -6.13 -4.35 13.15
C TYR A 8 -6.79 -3.03 12.77
N ARG A 9 -7.96 -2.69 13.32
CA ARG A 9 -8.63 -1.43 13.00
C ARG A 9 -7.82 -0.20 13.41
N ARG A 10 -7.10 -0.30 14.53
CA ARG A 10 -6.35 0.84 15.10
C ARG A 10 -4.94 0.98 14.52
N PHE A 11 -4.28 -0.12 14.20
CA PHE A 11 -2.87 -0.13 13.77
C PHE A 11 -2.66 -0.62 12.35
N GLY A 12 -3.54 -1.48 11.83
CA GLY A 12 -3.43 -2.08 10.50
C GLY A 12 -3.31 -1.05 9.38
N PRO A 13 -4.19 -0.04 9.27
CA PRO A 13 -4.09 0.99 8.24
C PRO A 13 -2.78 1.78 8.31
N ILE A 14 -2.38 2.21 9.51
CA ILE A 14 -1.16 3.00 9.72
C ILE A 14 0.09 2.16 9.42
N LEU A 15 0.11 0.91 9.86
CA LEU A 15 1.21 -0.02 9.60
C LEU A 15 1.35 -0.29 8.11
N LEU A 16 0.24 -0.52 7.41
CA LEU A 16 0.24 -0.72 5.97
C LEU A 16 0.75 0.51 5.23
N GLU A 17 0.29 1.71 5.58
CA GLU A 17 0.80 2.95 4.98
C GLU A 17 2.30 3.13 5.23
N ALA A 18 2.77 2.90 6.46
CA ALA A 18 4.19 3.00 6.79
C ALA A 18 5.05 2.01 5.99
N VAL A 19 4.61 0.76 5.84
CA VAL A 19 5.31 -0.25 5.02
C VAL A 19 5.39 0.18 3.56
N MET A 20 4.30 0.71 3.00
CA MET A 20 4.29 1.19 1.61
C MET A 20 5.25 2.36 1.38
N LEU A 21 5.34 3.29 2.34
CA LEU A 21 6.29 4.42 2.26
C LEU A 21 7.74 3.95 2.33
N VAL A 22 8.07 2.99 3.20
CA VAL A 22 9.42 2.42 3.30
C VAL A 22 9.81 1.70 2.01
N ILE A 23 8.88 0.95 1.40
CA ILE A 23 9.11 0.27 0.12
C ILE A 23 9.37 1.30 -0.99
N LEU A 24 8.57 2.36 -1.05
CA LEU A 24 8.76 3.44 -2.03
C LEU A 24 10.14 4.10 -1.91
N GLU A 25 10.58 4.37 -0.67
CA GLU A 25 11.90 4.92 -0.41
C GLU A 25 13.01 3.99 -0.92
N HIS A 26 12.94 2.68 -0.62
CA HIS A 26 13.92 1.71 -1.09
C HIS A 26 13.95 1.59 -2.62
N ILE A 27 12.77 1.62 -3.27
CA ILE A 27 12.69 1.63 -4.74
C ILE A 27 13.36 2.87 -5.31
N ASN A 28 13.14 4.05 -4.72
CA ASN A 28 13.75 5.28 -5.20
C ASN A 28 15.27 5.30 -5.02
N VAL A 29 15.80 4.69 -3.96
CA VAL A 29 17.25 4.47 -3.81
C VAL A 29 17.79 3.65 -4.99
N LEU A 30 17.17 2.52 -5.31
CA LEU A 30 17.60 1.66 -6.43
C LEU A 30 17.48 2.38 -7.79
N ARG A 31 16.42 3.15 -7.98
CA ARG A 31 16.20 3.94 -9.22
C ARG A 31 17.26 5.01 -9.39
N LYS A 32 17.60 5.71 -8.31
CA LYS A 32 18.67 6.72 -8.30
C LYS A 32 20.02 6.11 -8.66
N GLU A 33 20.35 4.92 -8.15
CA GLU A 33 21.58 4.19 -8.51
C GLU A 33 21.65 3.84 -10.00
N GLN A 34 20.48 3.67 -10.64
CA GLN A 34 20.36 3.39 -12.08
C GLN A 34 20.18 4.65 -12.94
N GLY A 35 20.23 5.86 -12.34
CA GLY A 35 20.00 7.12 -13.06
C GLY A 35 18.55 7.32 -13.53
N MET A 36 17.60 6.60 -12.93
CA MET A 36 16.17 6.71 -13.22
C MET A 36 15.51 7.80 -12.35
N PRO A 37 14.43 8.45 -12.84
CA PRO A 37 13.69 9.42 -12.05
C PRO A 37 12.97 8.76 -10.87
N GLU A 38 12.86 9.48 -9.76
CA GLU A 38 12.13 9.04 -8.57
C GLU A 38 10.63 8.89 -8.87
N ILE A 39 10.00 7.94 -8.18
CA ILE A 39 8.56 7.72 -8.14
C ILE A 39 8.02 8.52 -6.95
N THR A 40 6.98 9.31 -7.17
CA THR A 40 6.34 10.09 -6.10
C THR A 40 5.29 9.25 -5.36
N LYS A 41 4.86 9.73 -4.18
CA LYS A 41 3.71 9.13 -3.48
C LYS A 41 2.45 9.15 -4.34
N GLN A 42 2.26 10.17 -5.19
CA GLN A 42 1.09 10.26 -6.06
C GLN A 42 1.12 9.17 -7.14
N ASP A 43 2.27 8.93 -7.78
CA ASP A 43 2.42 7.87 -8.78
C ASP A 43 2.07 6.48 -8.19
N LEU A 44 2.45 6.25 -6.93
CA LEU A 44 2.10 5.04 -6.20
C LEU A 44 0.58 4.95 -5.96
N LEU A 45 -0.06 6.03 -5.52
CA LEU A 45 -1.51 6.08 -5.29
C LEU A 45 -2.29 5.87 -6.59
N ASP A 46 -1.86 6.49 -7.68
CA ASP A 46 -2.50 6.34 -8.99
C ASP A 46 -2.37 4.89 -9.48
N SER A 47 -1.19 4.28 -9.33
CA SER A 47 -0.96 2.87 -9.67
C SER A 47 -1.80 1.93 -8.81
N LEU A 48 -1.90 2.19 -7.51
CA LEU A 48 -2.76 1.42 -6.60
C LEU A 48 -4.22 1.51 -6.99
N ASN A 49 -4.71 2.71 -7.31
CA ASN A 49 -6.10 2.91 -7.75
C ASN A 49 -6.38 2.13 -9.04
N ASN A 50 -5.46 2.15 -10.00
CA ASN A 50 -5.60 1.37 -11.24
C ASN A 50 -5.72 -0.13 -10.95
N HIS A 51 -4.81 -0.68 -10.14
CA HIS A 51 -4.86 -2.11 -9.81
C HIS A 51 -6.05 -2.50 -8.95
N LEU A 52 -6.47 -1.65 -8.00
CA LEU A 52 -7.66 -1.91 -7.20
C LEU A 52 -8.93 -1.96 -8.06
N ASN A 53 -9.02 -1.13 -9.09
CA ASN A 53 -10.13 -1.16 -10.05
C ASN A 53 -10.11 -2.42 -10.94
N GLU A 54 -8.93 -3.01 -11.17
CA GLU A 54 -8.77 -4.25 -11.95
C GLU A 54 -9.01 -5.51 -11.11
N LEU A 55 -8.84 -5.42 -9.78
CA LEU A 55 -9.01 -6.54 -8.88
C LEU A 55 -10.49 -6.83 -8.62
N GLN A 56 -10.90 -8.08 -8.86
CA GLN A 56 -12.22 -8.54 -8.43
C GLN A 56 -12.25 -8.61 -6.89
N PRO A 57 -13.31 -8.10 -6.23
CA PRO A 57 -13.48 -8.27 -4.80
C PRO A 57 -13.45 -9.77 -4.44
N TYR A 58 -12.75 -10.12 -3.37
CA TYR A 58 -12.78 -11.50 -2.86
C TYR A 58 -14.22 -11.89 -2.48
N ALA A 59 -14.54 -13.18 -2.59
CA ALA A 59 -15.88 -13.69 -2.30
C ALA A 59 -16.42 -13.24 -0.93
N TRP A 60 -15.58 -13.24 0.10
CA TRP A 60 -15.94 -12.80 1.46
C TRP A 60 -16.20 -11.30 1.59
N MET A 61 -15.76 -10.46 0.64
CA MET A 61 -16.08 -9.03 0.60
C MET A 61 -17.45 -8.74 -0.01
N GLN A 62 -18.02 -9.71 -0.75
CA GLN A 62 -19.34 -9.58 -1.37
C GLN A 62 -20.48 -10.05 -0.45
N GLU A 63 -20.17 -10.64 0.72
CA GLU A 63 -21.17 -11.15 1.67
C GLU A 63 -21.81 -10.05 2.55
N GLN A 64 -22.11 -8.87 1.98
CA GLN A 64 -22.92 -7.82 2.64
C GLN A 64 -24.25 -7.59 1.93
#